data_AF-A0A959NNF5-F1
#
_entry.id   AF-A0A959NNF5-F1
#
_cell.length_a   1.000
_cell.length_b   1.000
_cell.length_c   1.000
_cell.angle_alpha   90.00
_cell.angle_beta   90.00
_cell.angle_gamma   90.00
#
_symmetry.space_group_name_H-M   'P 1'
#
loop_
_entity.id
_entity.type
_entity.pdbx_description
1 polymer ?
#
loop_
_entity_poly.entity_id
_entity_poly.type
_entity_poly.pdbx_seq_one_letter_code
_entity_poly.pdbx_strand_id
1 'polypeptide(L)'
;MLNKCSLIIPFFLLFFSCKEKEKNVVQKVKENNTFLPVWQEGYLDIHHINTGRGDASFMVFPDGTTMLFDAGNLDKKKFEHKYAPLKASSPKPSDSLSAAQFIALYIKEIIPKEQKMEIDYALISHFHEDHYGSFAALGNIIPIKKIIDRNYPDYDFPLDLKQYLSSDSLFQDYQKFISKKDLSVEALTVGSNAQLVLLRQPEKFKNLSIRNVKSNGTIWTGEGEQTFDYFSAKDMTDYYKGKYNENPLSLALKISYGKFDYFTGGDNTGLQGFGLPY
;
A
#
# COMPACT_ATOMS: atom_id res chain seq x y z
N MET A 1 -77.06 18.20 -27.11
CA MET A 1 -76.08 19.29 -27.03
C MET A 1 -74.81 18.77 -26.37
N LEU A 2 -73.64 19.22 -26.85
CA LEU A 2 -72.26 18.82 -26.50
C LEU A 2 -71.73 17.55 -27.20
N ASN A 3 -71.44 17.70 -28.51
CA ASN A 3 -70.44 16.87 -29.19
C ASN A 3 -69.04 17.40 -28.88
N LYS A 4 -68.18 16.48 -28.44
CA LYS A 4 -66.81 16.71 -27.97
C LYS A 4 -65.89 17.12 -29.13
N CYS A 5 -65.17 18.23 -28.96
CA CYS A 5 -64.03 18.61 -29.80
C CYS A 5 -62.85 17.67 -29.56
N SER A 6 -62.32 17.09 -30.62
CA SER A 6 -61.02 16.41 -30.64
C SER A 6 -59.90 17.44 -30.56
N LEU A 7 -59.05 17.34 -29.52
CA LEU A 7 -57.79 18.06 -29.42
C LEU A 7 -56.65 17.10 -29.75
N ILE A 8 -55.96 17.33 -30.86
CA ILE A 8 -54.75 16.61 -31.26
C ILE A 8 -53.57 17.26 -30.52
N ILE A 9 -52.91 16.52 -29.62
CA ILE A 9 -51.66 16.93 -28.97
C ILE A 9 -50.51 16.27 -29.73
N PRO A 10 -49.54 17.03 -30.28
CA PRO A 10 -48.35 16.42 -30.88
C PRO A 10 -47.40 15.95 -29.77
N PHE A 11 -47.03 14.68 -29.83
CA PHE A 11 -46.04 14.05 -28.96
C PHE A 11 -44.63 14.51 -29.39
N PHE A 12 -44.10 15.57 -28.78
CA PHE A 12 -42.69 15.93 -28.93
C PHE A 12 -41.84 15.02 -28.03
N LEU A 13 -41.26 13.97 -28.63
CA LEU A 13 -40.18 13.20 -28.03
C LEU A 13 -38.92 14.09 -27.96
N LEU A 14 -38.72 14.74 -26.82
CA LEU A 14 -37.44 15.34 -26.45
C LEU A 14 -36.46 14.22 -26.11
N PHE A 15 -35.68 13.79 -27.10
CA PHE A 15 -34.44 13.05 -26.87
C PHE A 15 -33.45 14.00 -26.19
N PHE A 16 -33.50 14.08 -24.85
CA PHE A 16 -32.39 14.66 -24.09
C PHE A 16 -31.19 13.72 -24.23
N SER A 17 -30.28 14.13 -25.12
CA SER A 17 -29.03 13.46 -25.43
C SER A 17 -28.22 13.24 -24.15
N CYS A 18 -27.80 12.00 -23.92
CA CYS A 18 -26.88 11.57 -22.86
C CYS A 18 -25.55 12.37 -22.81
N LYS A 19 -25.27 13.21 -23.82
CA LYS A 19 -24.09 14.09 -23.91
C LYS A 19 -24.10 15.29 -22.95
N GLU A 20 -25.24 15.75 -22.44
CA GLU A 20 -25.26 16.91 -21.52
C GLU A 20 -24.87 16.57 -20.08
N LYS A 21 -25.13 15.33 -19.62
CA LYS A 21 -24.65 14.86 -18.31
C LYS A 21 -23.13 14.65 -18.31
N GLU A 22 -22.55 14.15 -19.40
CA GLU A 22 -21.09 13.99 -19.52
C GLU A 22 -20.36 15.34 -19.55
N LYS A 23 -20.90 16.35 -20.24
CA LYS A 23 -20.30 17.70 -20.26
C LYS A 23 -20.26 18.34 -18.88
N ASN A 24 -21.31 18.17 -18.07
CA ASN A 24 -21.34 18.70 -16.70
C ASN A 24 -20.36 17.99 -15.75
N VAL A 25 -20.07 16.71 -15.96
CA VAL A 25 -19.05 15.99 -15.17
C VAL A 25 -17.64 16.43 -15.59
N VAL A 26 -17.38 16.58 -16.90
CA VAL A 26 -16.07 17.01 -17.42
C VAL A 26 -15.77 18.48 -17.07
N GLN A 27 -16.79 19.33 -17.02
CA GLN A 27 -16.63 20.76 -16.70
C GLN A 27 -16.39 20.99 -15.20
N LYS A 28 -16.99 20.16 -14.32
CA LYS A 28 -16.79 20.25 -12.85
C LYS A 28 -15.42 19.77 -12.37
N VAL A 29 -14.69 19.00 -13.18
CA VAL A 29 -13.31 18.56 -12.88
C VAL A 29 -12.27 19.63 -13.20
N LYS A 30 -12.60 20.63 -14.05
CA LYS A 30 -11.64 21.67 -14.46
C LYS A 30 -11.44 22.81 -13.47
N GLU A 31 -12.30 22.98 -12.47
CA GLU A 31 -12.32 24.20 -11.64
C GLU A 31 -11.41 24.16 -10.40
N ASN A 32 -10.79 23.04 -10.05
CA ASN A 32 -9.78 22.97 -8.98
C ASN A 32 -8.56 22.14 -9.40
N ASN A 33 -7.96 22.46 -10.54
CA ASN A 33 -6.75 21.79 -11.02
C ASN A 33 -5.51 22.30 -10.26
N THR A 34 -5.52 22.21 -8.92
CA THR A 34 -4.34 22.43 -8.10
C THR A 34 -3.47 21.19 -8.22
N PHE A 35 -2.53 21.20 -9.16
CA PHE A 35 -1.44 20.24 -9.16
C PHE A 35 -0.75 20.28 -7.79
N LEU A 36 -0.38 19.11 -7.26
CA LEU A 36 0.45 19.07 -6.06
C LEU A 36 1.75 19.83 -6.36
N PRO A 37 2.28 20.60 -5.40
CA PRO A 37 3.57 21.24 -5.57
C PRO A 37 4.62 20.18 -5.87
N VAL A 38 5.55 20.52 -6.77
CA VAL A 38 6.69 19.65 -7.07
C VAL A 38 7.56 19.57 -5.81
N TRP A 39 8.00 18.35 -5.48
CA TRP A 39 8.94 18.11 -4.39
C TRP A 39 10.18 19.01 -4.52
N GLN A 40 10.71 19.48 -3.38
CA GLN A 40 11.93 20.28 -3.31
C GLN A 40 12.91 19.67 -2.29
N GLU A 41 14.22 19.84 -2.52
CA GLU A 41 15.23 19.43 -1.54
C GLU A 41 14.89 20.00 -0.15
N GLY A 42 14.91 19.15 0.87
CA GLY A 42 14.46 19.49 2.22
C GLY A 42 13.00 19.13 2.54
N TYR A 43 12.19 18.75 1.56
CA TYR A 43 10.80 18.34 1.82
C TYR A 43 10.69 16.85 2.08
N LEU A 44 9.83 16.49 3.04
CA LEU A 44 9.35 15.14 3.22
C LEU A 44 7.92 15.08 2.66
N ASP A 45 7.76 14.42 1.51
CA ASP A 45 6.46 14.19 0.91
C ASP A 45 6.00 12.76 1.22
N ILE A 46 4.76 12.62 1.71
CA ILE A 46 4.12 11.33 1.99
C ILE A 46 2.79 11.30 1.23
N HIS A 47 2.71 10.45 0.21
CA HIS A 47 1.53 10.32 -0.63
C HIS A 47 0.83 8.99 -0.40
N HIS A 48 -0.39 9.03 0.11
CA HIS A 48 -1.28 7.87 0.14
C HIS A 48 -2.01 7.75 -1.21
N ILE A 49 -1.72 6.69 -1.95
CA ILE A 49 -2.20 6.48 -3.32
C ILE A 49 -3.51 5.71 -3.27
N ASN A 50 -4.63 6.40 -3.56
CA ASN A 50 -5.93 5.75 -3.59
C ASN A 50 -6.20 5.06 -4.93
N THR A 51 -5.99 3.74 -4.98
CA THR A 51 -6.40 2.88 -6.11
C THR A 51 -7.80 2.26 -5.91
N GLY A 52 -8.40 2.44 -4.73
CA GLY A 52 -9.63 1.78 -4.32
C GLY A 52 -9.50 0.25 -4.16
N ARG A 53 -8.28 -0.30 -4.21
CA ARG A 53 -8.00 -1.74 -4.20
C ARG A 53 -6.99 -2.13 -3.10
N GLY A 54 -6.91 -1.37 -2.02
CA GLY A 54 -5.96 -1.60 -0.92
C GLY A 54 -5.02 -0.44 -0.72
N ASP A 55 -3.94 -0.69 0.01
CA ASP A 55 -3.03 0.32 0.52
C ASP A 55 -1.77 0.44 -0.32
N ALA A 56 -1.38 1.69 -0.57
CA ALA A 56 -0.11 2.02 -1.22
C ALA A 56 0.28 3.43 -0.79
N SER A 57 1.49 3.59 -0.27
CA SER A 57 2.04 4.88 0.09
C SER A 57 3.40 5.08 -0.56
N PHE A 58 3.62 6.23 -1.18
CA PHE A 58 4.90 6.61 -1.76
C PHE A 58 5.46 7.84 -1.07
N MET A 59 6.72 7.77 -0.70
CA MET A 59 7.42 8.80 0.06
C MET A 59 8.64 9.29 -0.72
N VAL A 60 8.85 10.60 -0.69
CA VAL A 60 10.09 11.24 -1.15
C VAL A 60 10.70 11.97 0.03
N PHE A 61 11.86 11.49 0.47
CA PHE A 61 12.61 12.03 1.60
C PHE A 61 13.35 13.33 1.23
N PRO A 62 13.82 14.11 2.23
CA PRO A 62 14.45 15.41 2.03
C PRO A 62 15.67 15.44 1.10
N ASP A 63 16.38 14.32 0.93
CA ASP A 63 17.50 14.21 -0.01
C ASP A 63 17.12 13.61 -1.37
N GLY A 64 15.83 13.33 -1.58
CA GLY A 64 15.29 12.69 -2.76
C GLY A 64 15.27 11.16 -2.70
N THR A 65 15.66 10.53 -1.59
CA THR A 65 15.48 9.08 -1.40
C THR A 65 14.00 8.73 -1.45
N THR A 66 13.67 7.61 -2.10
CA THR A 66 12.28 7.19 -2.31
C THR A 66 11.93 5.93 -1.53
N MET A 67 10.70 5.86 -1.04
CA MET A 67 10.18 4.66 -0.39
C MET A 67 8.75 4.39 -0.82
N LEU A 68 8.50 3.18 -1.30
CA LEU A 68 7.16 2.61 -1.43
C LEU A 68 6.86 1.78 -0.18
N PHE A 69 5.69 1.97 0.42
CA PHE A 69 5.17 1.16 1.50
C PHE A 69 3.82 0.61 1.06
N ASP A 70 3.78 -0.70 0.83
CA ASP A 70 2.68 -1.44 0.23
C ASP A 70 2.36 -1.06 -1.24
N ALA A 71 1.73 -2.01 -1.93
CA ALA A 71 1.15 -1.90 -3.27
C ALA A 71 -0.04 -2.86 -3.38
N GLY A 72 -1.15 -2.49 -2.75
CA GLY A 72 -2.38 -3.28 -2.63
C GLY A 72 -3.15 -3.53 -3.91
N ASN A 73 -3.79 -4.71 -3.99
CA ASN A 73 -4.74 -5.05 -5.06
C ASN A 73 -5.77 -6.13 -4.65
N LEU A 74 -6.73 -5.74 -3.81
CA LEU A 74 -7.89 -6.52 -3.39
C LEU A 74 -8.77 -6.91 -4.58
N ASP A 75 -9.13 -8.18 -4.69
CA ASP A 75 -10.19 -8.63 -5.61
C ASP A 75 -11.55 -8.33 -5.00
N LYS A 76 -12.16 -7.23 -5.44
CA LYS A 76 -13.49 -6.77 -5.02
C LYS A 76 -14.56 -7.88 -5.11
N LYS A 77 -14.59 -8.66 -6.18
CA LYS A 77 -15.65 -9.67 -6.38
C LYS A 77 -15.47 -10.83 -5.42
N LYS A 78 -14.24 -11.34 -5.32
CA LYS A 78 -13.87 -12.42 -4.39
C LYS A 78 -14.12 -12.00 -2.94
N PHE A 79 -13.74 -10.77 -2.56
CA PHE A 79 -13.98 -10.21 -1.24
C PHE A 79 -15.48 -10.14 -0.90
N GLU A 80 -16.29 -9.50 -1.75
CA GLU A 80 -17.73 -9.33 -1.49
C GLU A 80 -18.49 -10.65 -1.44
N HIS A 81 -18.06 -11.65 -2.22
CA HIS A 81 -18.62 -12.99 -2.14
C HIS A 81 -18.26 -13.69 -0.82
N LYS A 82 -17.00 -13.60 -0.38
CA LYS A 82 -16.52 -14.24 0.85
C LYS A 82 -17.09 -13.60 2.12
N TYR A 83 -17.28 -12.28 2.12
CA TYR A 83 -17.62 -11.50 3.31
C TYR A 83 -18.99 -10.80 3.22
N ALA A 84 -19.95 -11.35 2.47
CA ALA A 84 -21.29 -10.78 2.38
C ALA A 84 -21.89 -10.54 3.77
N PRO A 85 -22.50 -9.35 4.04
CA PRO A 85 -22.90 -8.30 3.09
C PRO A 85 -21.87 -7.16 2.90
N LEU A 86 -20.62 -7.31 3.36
CA LEU A 86 -19.61 -6.25 3.25
C LEU A 86 -19.33 -5.87 1.79
N LYS A 87 -19.01 -4.60 1.56
CA LYS A 87 -18.71 -4.02 0.24
C LYS A 87 -17.30 -3.45 0.20
N ALA A 88 -16.55 -3.80 -0.83
CA ALA A 88 -15.23 -3.25 -1.09
C ALA A 88 -15.33 -1.99 -1.97
N SER A 89 -14.32 -1.13 -1.85
CA SER A 89 -14.21 0.08 -2.65
C SER A 89 -14.20 -0.21 -4.16
N SER A 90 -14.72 0.74 -4.94
CA SER A 90 -14.60 0.65 -6.40
C SER A 90 -13.20 1.12 -6.83
N PRO A 91 -12.63 0.54 -7.91
CA PRO A 91 -11.35 0.99 -8.45
C PRO A 91 -11.29 2.50 -8.69
N LYS A 92 -10.15 3.10 -8.37
CA LYS A 92 -9.85 4.52 -8.53
C LYS A 92 -8.57 4.72 -9.34
N PRO A 93 -8.50 5.78 -10.17
CA PRO A 93 -9.60 6.68 -10.54
C PRO A 93 -10.70 6.01 -11.38
N SER A 94 -10.39 4.87 -12.00
CA SER A 94 -11.30 4.01 -12.76
C SER A 94 -10.80 2.56 -12.70
N ASP A 95 -11.47 1.65 -13.40
CA ASP A 95 -11.05 0.27 -13.61
C ASP A 95 -10.29 0.04 -14.93
N SER A 96 -9.93 1.11 -15.65
CA SER A 96 -9.30 1.01 -16.97
C SER A 96 -7.85 0.52 -16.95
N LEU A 97 -7.19 0.54 -15.80
CA LEU A 97 -5.84 0.05 -15.58
C LEU A 97 -5.77 -0.81 -14.30
N SER A 98 -4.72 -1.61 -14.18
CA SER A 98 -4.42 -2.33 -12.94
C SER A 98 -3.99 -1.37 -11.81
N ALA A 99 -4.07 -1.82 -10.55
CA ALA A 99 -3.58 -1.02 -9.42
C ALA A 99 -2.08 -0.71 -9.58
N ALA A 100 -1.26 -1.70 -9.94
CA ALA A 100 0.16 -1.50 -10.28
C ALA A 100 0.39 -0.40 -11.33
N GLN A 101 -0.41 -0.36 -12.40
CA GLN A 101 -0.28 0.67 -13.44
C GLN A 101 -0.66 2.06 -12.93
N PHE A 102 -1.73 2.19 -12.15
CA PHE A 102 -2.08 3.49 -11.55
C PHE A 102 -1.05 3.97 -10.53
N ILE A 103 -0.53 3.07 -9.68
CA ILE A 103 0.57 3.38 -8.75
C ILE A 103 1.80 3.85 -9.54
N ALA A 104 2.17 3.13 -10.61
CA ALA A 104 3.34 3.49 -11.40
C ALA A 104 3.19 4.85 -12.11
N LEU A 105 2.00 5.14 -12.66
CA LEU A 105 1.70 6.44 -13.27
C LEU A 105 1.79 7.57 -12.25
N TYR A 106 1.28 7.35 -11.04
CA TYR A 106 1.36 8.32 -9.95
C TYR A 106 2.81 8.56 -9.52
N ILE A 107 3.58 7.50 -9.26
CA ILE A 107 5.03 7.60 -8.92
C ILE A 107 5.81 8.34 -9.99
N LYS A 108 5.49 8.13 -11.27
CA LYS A 108 6.16 8.82 -12.38
C LYS A 108 5.92 10.33 -12.35
N GLU A 109 4.77 10.78 -11.85
CA GLU A 109 4.47 12.20 -11.76
C GLU A 109 5.24 12.88 -10.63
N ILE A 110 5.33 12.22 -9.47
CA ILE A 110 5.85 12.80 -8.22
C ILE A 110 7.34 12.55 -7.96
N ILE A 111 7.95 11.55 -8.60
CA ILE A 111 9.39 11.32 -8.42
C ILE A 111 10.18 12.58 -8.87
N PRO A 112 11.23 13.01 -8.13
CA PRO A 112 11.99 14.20 -8.51
C PRO A 112 12.54 14.08 -9.93
N LYS A 113 12.31 15.09 -10.78
CA LYS A 113 12.47 14.98 -12.24
C LYS A 113 13.91 14.73 -12.68
N GLU A 114 14.89 15.07 -11.84
CA GLU A 114 16.32 14.85 -12.06
C GLU A 114 16.75 13.40 -11.75
N GLN A 115 15.87 12.60 -11.13
CA GLN A 115 16.18 11.23 -10.74
C GLN A 115 15.73 10.21 -11.78
N LYS A 116 16.39 9.05 -11.75
CA LYS A 116 15.94 7.88 -12.50
C LYS A 116 14.58 7.43 -11.97
N MET A 117 13.76 6.89 -12.88
CA MET A 117 12.49 6.25 -12.53
C MET A 117 12.75 4.91 -11.85
N GLU A 118 13.09 4.94 -10.57
CA GLU A 118 13.39 3.79 -9.72
C GLU A 118 12.95 4.04 -8.28
N ILE A 119 12.70 2.98 -7.53
CA ILE A 119 12.33 3.04 -6.11
C ILE A 119 13.53 2.53 -5.30
N ASP A 120 14.01 3.33 -4.34
CA ASP A 120 15.16 2.93 -3.53
C ASP A 120 14.78 1.85 -2.51
N TYR A 121 13.67 2.04 -1.80
CA TYR A 121 13.14 1.07 -0.85
C TYR A 121 11.69 0.75 -1.18
N ALA A 122 11.32 -0.54 -1.22
CA ALA A 122 9.94 -0.96 -1.30
C ALA A 122 9.64 -1.93 -0.15
N LEU A 123 8.68 -1.59 0.69
CA LEU A 123 8.33 -2.36 1.88
C LEU A 123 6.97 -3.01 1.70
N ILE A 124 6.85 -4.24 2.20
CA ILE A 124 5.58 -4.94 2.37
C ILE A 124 5.29 -5.04 3.86
N SER A 125 4.18 -4.45 4.29
CA SER A 125 3.73 -4.51 5.68
C SER A 125 3.48 -5.95 6.11
N HIS A 126 2.65 -6.68 5.34
CA HIS A 126 2.28 -8.07 5.55
C HIS A 126 1.70 -8.70 4.27
N PHE A 127 1.50 -10.03 4.27
CA PHE A 127 1.11 -10.81 3.10
C PHE A 127 -0.41 -10.92 2.90
N HIS A 128 -1.14 -9.81 2.96
CA HIS A 128 -2.53 -9.73 2.48
C HIS A 128 -2.64 -9.04 1.13
N GLU A 129 -3.60 -9.47 0.30
CA GLU A 129 -3.71 -9.05 -1.10
C GLU A 129 -3.93 -7.53 -1.27
N ASP A 130 -4.56 -6.87 -0.30
CA ASP A 130 -4.73 -5.42 -0.24
C ASP A 130 -3.48 -4.66 0.23
N HIS A 131 -2.37 -5.34 0.52
CA HIS A 131 -1.08 -4.71 0.86
C HIS A 131 0.02 -5.02 -0.15
N TYR A 132 0.15 -6.26 -0.65
CA TYR A 132 1.20 -6.61 -1.62
C TYR A 132 0.67 -7.12 -2.96
N GLY A 133 -0.65 -7.12 -3.16
CA GLY A 133 -1.31 -7.74 -4.32
C GLY A 133 -0.86 -7.23 -5.70
N SER A 134 -0.35 -6.01 -5.78
CA SER A 134 0.23 -5.41 -7.00
C SER A 134 1.75 -5.30 -6.96
N PHE A 135 2.41 -5.75 -5.91
CA PHE A 135 3.83 -5.47 -5.66
C PHE A 135 4.73 -6.06 -6.75
N ALA A 136 4.58 -7.35 -7.08
CA ALA A 136 5.36 -7.99 -8.14
C ALA A 136 5.08 -7.38 -9.52
N ALA A 137 3.81 -7.04 -9.81
CA ALA A 137 3.43 -6.41 -11.07
C ALA A 137 4.02 -4.99 -11.19
N LEU A 138 4.00 -4.21 -10.11
CA LEU A 138 4.60 -2.88 -10.03
C LEU A 138 6.11 -2.93 -10.18
N GLY A 139 6.79 -3.88 -9.53
CA GLY A 139 8.23 -4.08 -9.64
C GLY A 139 8.70 -4.56 -11.02
N ASN A 140 7.78 -4.99 -11.90
CA ASN A 140 8.05 -5.21 -13.32
C ASN A 140 7.89 -3.93 -14.17
N ILE A 141 7.25 -2.87 -13.64
CA ILE A 141 7.06 -1.58 -14.30
C ILE A 141 8.15 -0.59 -13.87
N ILE A 142 8.45 -0.54 -12.57
CA ILE A 142 9.44 0.36 -11.98
C ILE A 142 10.52 -0.47 -11.28
N PRO A 143 11.82 -0.29 -11.62
CA PRO A 143 12.91 -0.93 -10.91
C PRO A 143 12.89 -0.61 -9.41
N ILE A 144 13.12 -1.62 -8.57
CA ILE A 144 13.23 -1.50 -7.12
C ILE A 144 14.63 -1.93 -6.71
N LYS A 145 15.35 -1.10 -5.94
CA LYS A 145 16.71 -1.42 -5.48
C LYS A 145 16.73 -2.37 -4.30
N LYS A 146 15.95 -2.06 -3.25
CA LYS A 146 15.86 -2.87 -2.04
C LYS A 146 14.40 -3.13 -1.67
N ILE A 147 14.07 -4.39 -1.42
CA ILE A 147 12.78 -4.82 -0.89
C ILE A 147 12.95 -5.20 0.57
N ILE A 148 12.05 -4.75 1.43
CA ILE A 148 11.93 -5.24 2.81
C ILE A 148 10.57 -5.91 2.99
N ASP A 149 10.56 -7.12 3.51
CA ASP A 149 9.33 -7.75 4.01
C ASP A 149 9.50 -8.21 5.47
N ARG A 150 8.49 -8.88 6.01
CA ARG A 150 8.51 -9.29 7.42
C ARG A 150 9.30 -10.58 7.71
N ASN A 151 9.68 -11.38 6.71
CA ASN A 151 10.11 -12.76 6.97
C ASN A 151 11.08 -13.40 5.94
N TYR A 152 11.62 -12.63 5.00
CA TYR A 152 12.72 -13.07 4.13
C TYR A 152 13.97 -13.44 4.95
N PRO A 153 14.77 -14.44 4.54
CA PRO A 153 14.57 -15.35 3.40
C PRO A 153 13.78 -16.62 3.73
N ASP A 154 13.55 -16.85 5.02
CA ASP A 154 13.14 -18.16 5.52
C ASP A 154 11.65 -18.40 5.28
N TYR A 155 10.82 -17.38 5.49
CA TYR A 155 9.36 -17.44 5.37
C TYR A 155 8.76 -18.52 6.29
N ASP A 156 9.26 -18.62 7.53
CA ASP A 156 8.98 -19.67 8.51
C ASP A 156 8.24 -19.19 9.77
N PHE A 157 7.83 -17.91 9.84
CA PHE A 157 7.06 -17.36 10.96
C PHE A 157 5.64 -16.95 10.54
N PRO A 158 4.59 -17.37 11.28
CA PRO A 158 4.62 -18.18 12.51
C PRO A 158 4.66 -19.69 12.24
N LEU A 159 4.68 -20.09 10.97
CA LEU A 159 4.81 -21.45 10.48
C LEU A 159 5.49 -21.39 9.11
N ASP A 160 5.83 -22.54 8.51
CA ASP A 160 6.37 -22.61 7.15
C ASP A 160 5.36 -22.05 6.13
N LEU A 161 5.52 -20.77 5.77
CA LEU A 161 4.64 -20.07 4.84
C LEU A 161 4.80 -20.59 3.41
N LYS A 162 6.00 -21.05 3.03
CA LYS A 162 6.23 -21.66 1.71
C LYS A 162 5.37 -22.91 1.54
N GLN A 163 5.28 -23.73 2.58
CA GLN A 163 4.38 -24.90 2.60
C GLN A 163 2.91 -24.48 2.69
N TYR A 164 2.56 -23.62 3.66
CA TYR A 164 1.17 -23.25 3.95
C TYR A 164 0.50 -22.48 2.81
N LEU A 165 1.23 -21.60 2.13
CA LEU A 165 0.79 -20.79 1.00
C LEU A 165 1.21 -21.37 -0.35
N SER A 166 1.52 -22.67 -0.42
CA SER A 166 1.93 -23.36 -1.65
C SER A 166 0.89 -23.32 -2.78
N SER A 167 -0.39 -23.12 -2.44
CA SER A 167 -1.50 -22.97 -3.39
C SER A 167 -1.95 -21.51 -3.60
N ASP A 168 -1.36 -20.56 -2.87
CA ASP A 168 -1.68 -19.14 -3.01
C ASP A 168 -0.88 -18.54 -4.18
N SER A 169 -1.57 -18.28 -5.31
CA SER A 169 -0.92 -17.79 -6.52
C SER A 169 -0.21 -16.45 -6.31
N LEU A 170 -0.73 -15.58 -5.45
CA LEU A 170 -0.14 -14.27 -5.20
C LEU A 170 1.19 -14.41 -4.44
N PHE A 171 1.24 -15.27 -3.43
CA PHE A 171 2.47 -15.58 -2.71
C PHE A 171 3.50 -16.23 -3.63
N GLN A 172 3.09 -17.17 -4.49
CA GLN A 172 3.98 -17.80 -5.47
C GLN A 172 4.54 -16.79 -6.49
N ASP A 173 3.71 -15.86 -6.97
CA ASP A 173 4.15 -14.80 -7.88
C ASP A 173 5.15 -13.85 -7.20
N TYR A 174 4.94 -13.52 -5.92
CA TYR A 174 5.90 -12.74 -5.12
C TYR A 174 7.23 -13.47 -4.94
N GLN A 175 7.21 -14.75 -4.52
CA GLN A 175 8.42 -15.58 -4.38
C GLN A 175 9.22 -15.65 -5.70
N LYS A 176 8.53 -15.82 -6.83
CA LYS A 176 9.17 -15.80 -8.16
C LYS A 176 9.72 -14.42 -8.53
N PHE A 177 9.05 -13.35 -8.11
CA PHE A 177 9.52 -12.00 -8.37
C PHE A 177 10.81 -11.70 -7.62
N ILE A 178 10.89 -12.04 -6.33
CA ILE A 178 12.07 -11.77 -5.49
C ILE A 178 13.25 -12.72 -5.75
N SER A 179 13.03 -13.85 -6.43
CA SER A 179 14.12 -14.77 -6.79
C SER A 179 14.99 -14.29 -7.97
N LYS A 180 14.75 -13.09 -8.51
CA LYS A 180 15.56 -12.50 -9.57
C LYS A 180 16.93 -12.08 -9.02
N LYS A 181 18.00 -12.37 -9.75
CA LYS A 181 19.41 -12.23 -9.28
C LYS A 181 19.83 -10.81 -8.86
N ASP A 182 19.17 -9.79 -9.37
CA ASP A 182 19.56 -8.39 -9.18
C ASP A 182 18.69 -7.64 -8.15
N LEU A 183 17.84 -8.36 -7.39
CA LEU A 183 17.02 -7.77 -6.33
C LEU A 183 17.67 -8.00 -4.96
N SER A 184 17.90 -6.91 -4.22
CA SER A 184 18.24 -6.98 -2.80
C SER A 184 16.96 -7.10 -1.99
N VAL A 185 16.84 -8.18 -1.20
CA VAL A 185 15.68 -8.42 -0.33
C VAL A 185 16.19 -8.74 1.07
N GLU A 186 15.57 -8.15 2.08
CA GLU A 186 15.90 -8.35 3.49
C GLU A 186 14.60 -8.43 4.32
N ALA A 187 14.65 -9.09 5.48
CA ALA A 187 13.61 -8.88 6.49
C ALA A 187 13.84 -7.57 7.25
N LEU A 188 12.76 -6.96 7.75
CA LEU A 188 12.88 -5.79 8.62
C LEU A 188 13.60 -6.15 9.92
N THR A 189 14.69 -5.46 10.23
CA THR A 189 15.43 -5.61 11.50
C THR A 189 14.80 -4.72 12.56
N VAL A 190 13.94 -5.28 13.40
CA VAL A 190 13.22 -4.54 14.46
C VAL A 190 14.23 -3.86 15.40
N GLY A 191 13.91 -2.64 15.80
CA GLY A 191 14.77 -1.83 16.65
C GLY A 191 15.83 -1.05 15.89
N SER A 192 16.20 -1.39 14.65
CA SER A 192 17.22 -0.65 13.90
C SER A 192 16.73 0.71 13.39
N ASN A 193 17.66 1.68 13.32
CA ASN A 193 17.51 2.91 12.52
C ASN A 193 18.60 3.07 11.45
N ALA A 194 19.34 2.00 11.18
CA ALA A 194 20.44 1.96 10.21
C ALA A 194 20.08 1.19 8.93
N GLN A 195 19.00 0.40 8.93
CA GLN A 195 18.59 -0.39 7.77
C GLN A 195 17.98 0.47 6.64
N LEU A 196 17.21 1.50 7.03
CA LEU A 196 16.52 2.42 6.13
C LEU A 196 17.08 3.83 6.36
N VAL A 197 17.88 4.32 5.42
CA VAL A 197 18.64 5.58 5.56
C VAL A 197 18.54 6.43 4.30
N LEU A 198 18.90 7.70 4.41
CA LEU A 198 19.03 8.59 3.27
C LEU A 198 20.23 8.20 2.40
N LEU A 199 20.03 8.06 1.09
CA LEU A 199 21.00 7.46 0.17
C LEU A 199 21.82 8.47 -0.63
N ARG A 200 21.41 9.73 -0.68
CA ARG A 200 22.02 10.75 -1.56
C ARG A 200 22.78 11.79 -0.75
N GLN A 201 22.11 12.44 0.21
CA GLN A 201 22.69 13.53 0.99
C GLN A 201 22.38 13.41 2.49
N PRO A 202 22.68 12.26 3.13
CA PRO A 202 22.34 12.03 4.54
C PRO A 202 22.90 13.09 5.49
N GLU A 203 24.11 13.59 5.22
CA GLU A 203 24.79 14.58 6.06
C GLU A 203 24.06 15.94 6.12
N LYS A 204 23.25 16.29 5.11
CA LYS A 204 22.44 17.53 5.11
C LYS A 204 21.20 17.42 5.99
N PHE A 205 20.68 16.21 6.20
CA PHE A 205 19.39 15.96 6.82
C PHE A 205 19.51 15.01 8.02
N LYS A 206 20.49 15.26 8.89
CA LYS A 206 20.76 14.48 10.12
C LYS A 206 19.58 14.45 11.11
N ASN A 207 18.61 15.35 10.93
CA ASN A 207 17.39 15.41 11.72
C ASN A 207 16.27 14.52 11.17
N LEU A 208 16.52 13.73 10.12
CA LEU A 208 15.65 12.65 9.70
C LEU A 208 16.14 11.31 10.24
N SER A 209 15.22 10.49 10.77
CA SER A 209 15.50 9.10 11.11
C SER A 209 14.30 8.21 10.80
N ILE A 210 14.58 6.97 10.41
CA ILE A 210 13.57 5.93 10.17
C ILE A 210 13.87 4.81 11.17
N ARG A 211 12.94 4.56 12.10
CA ARG A 211 13.05 3.49 13.09
C ARG A 211 12.14 2.34 12.69
N ASN A 212 12.70 1.13 12.68
CA ASN A 212 11.97 -0.11 12.54
C ASN A 212 11.32 -0.45 13.88
N VAL A 213 10.00 -0.27 14.00
CA VAL A 213 9.28 -0.38 15.28
C VAL A 213 8.83 -1.80 15.56
N LYS A 214 8.38 -2.54 14.55
CA LYS A 214 7.79 -3.87 14.72
C LYS A 214 7.94 -4.71 13.46
N SER A 215 8.05 -6.02 13.62
CA SER A 215 7.86 -7.03 12.57
C SER A 215 7.46 -8.35 13.23
N ASN A 216 6.48 -9.07 12.67
CA ASN A 216 5.96 -10.29 13.30
C ASN A 216 5.54 -10.04 14.76
N GLY A 217 5.98 -10.90 15.69
CA GLY A 217 5.78 -10.76 17.13
C GLY A 217 6.81 -9.89 17.85
N THR A 218 7.81 -9.34 17.17
CA THR A 218 8.92 -8.59 17.80
C THR A 218 8.69 -7.08 17.73
N ILE A 219 8.90 -6.38 18.84
CA ILE A 219 8.63 -4.94 19.00
C ILE A 219 9.86 -4.23 19.61
N TRP A 220 10.16 -3.02 19.11
CA TRP A 220 11.18 -2.14 19.68
C TRP A 220 10.74 -1.58 21.04
N THR A 221 11.64 -1.59 22.03
CA THR A 221 11.33 -1.14 23.40
C THR A 221 11.23 0.38 23.56
N GLY A 222 11.74 1.14 22.59
CA GLY A 222 11.97 2.58 22.72
C GLY A 222 13.40 2.95 23.12
N GLU A 223 14.23 1.97 23.50
CA GLU A 223 15.59 2.20 24.01
C GLU A 223 16.66 1.57 23.11
N GLY A 224 17.52 2.41 22.52
CA GLY A 224 18.58 1.94 21.62
C GLY A 224 18.00 1.10 20.47
N GLU A 225 18.56 -0.10 20.28
CA GLU A 225 18.05 -1.11 19.34
C GLU A 225 17.40 -2.29 20.07
N GLN A 226 17.08 -2.16 21.36
CA GLN A 226 16.52 -3.25 22.15
C GLN A 226 15.10 -3.61 21.70
N THR A 227 14.80 -4.90 21.73
CA THR A 227 13.49 -5.45 21.32
C THR A 227 12.96 -6.42 22.36
N PHE A 228 11.66 -6.70 22.29
CA PHE A 228 11.02 -7.80 23.00
C PHE A 228 10.04 -8.52 22.08
N ASP A 229 9.82 -9.80 22.36
CA ASP A 229 8.80 -10.59 21.67
C ASP A 229 7.49 -10.49 22.45
N TYR A 230 6.47 -9.94 21.79
CA TYR A 230 5.12 -9.80 22.32
C TYR A 230 4.32 -11.12 22.22
N PHE A 231 4.54 -11.91 21.16
CA PHE A 231 4.04 -13.28 21.05
C PHE A 231 4.99 -14.17 20.26
N SER A 232 4.98 -15.46 20.59
CA SER A 232 5.72 -16.48 19.85
C SER A 232 4.90 -17.05 18.68
N ALA A 233 5.57 -17.78 17.78
CA ALA A 233 4.92 -18.58 16.74
C ALA A 233 3.90 -19.59 17.33
N LYS A 234 4.22 -20.16 18.50
CA LYS A 234 3.33 -21.10 19.20
C LYS A 234 2.08 -20.40 19.71
N ASP A 235 2.21 -19.22 20.31
CA ASP A 235 1.07 -18.45 20.80
C ASP A 235 0.09 -18.14 19.66
N MET A 236 0.63 -17.68 18.52
CA MET A 236 -0.14 -17.42 17.30
C MET A 236 -0.86 -18.68 16.79
N THR A 237 -0.12 -19.78 16.61
CA THR A 237 -0.68 -21.00 16.03
C THR A 237 -1.64 -21.72 16.97
N ASP A 238 -1.43 -21.70 18.29
CA ASP A 238 -2.36 -22.26 19.28
C ASP A 238 -3.68 -21.50 19.28
N TYR A 239 -3.63 -20.16 19.32
CA TYR A 239 -4.83 -19.32 19.31
C TYR A 239 -5.66 -19.54 18.04
N TYR A 240 -5.01 -19.72 16.90
CA TYR A 240 -5.64 -19.96 15.61
C TYR A 240 -5.75 -21.45 15.22
N LYS A 241 -5.57 -22.37 16.17
CA LYS A 241 -5.77 -23.83 15.99
C LYS A 241 -4.99 -24.41 14.80
N GLY A 242 -3.69 -24.13 14.75
CA GLY A 242 -2.78 -24.53 13.67
C GLY A 242 -2.83 -23.65 12.43
N LYS A 243 -3.59 -22.55 12.45
CA LYS A 243 -3.57 -21.48 11.45
C LYS A 243 -2.90 -20.24 12.04
N TYR A 244 -3.05 -19.09 11.40
CA TYR A 244 -2.61 -17.82 11.92
C TYR A 244 -3.45 -16.67 11.35
N ASN A 245 -3.26 -15.46 11.88
CA ASN A 245 -3.76 -14.21 11.30
C ASN A 245 -2.58 -13.36 10.86
N GLU A 246 -2.61 -12.89 9.62
CA GLU A 246 -1.51 -12.14 9.01
C GLU A 246 -1.45 -10.69 9.51
N ASN A 247 -2.58 -10.05 9.83
CA ASN A 247 -2.65 -8.65 10.30
C ASN A 247 -1.69 -8.33 11.46
N PRO A 248 -1.68 -9.08 12.58
CA PRO A 248 -0.77 -8.83 13.69
C PRO A 248 0.70 -9.11 13.37
N LEU A 249 1.02 -9.68 12.20
CA LEU A 249 2.39 -9.91 11.76
C LEU A 249 2.98 -8.71 11.00
N SER A 250 2.16 -7.67 10.76
CA SER A 250 2.56 -6.46 10.05
C SER A 250 3.84 -5.84 10.62
N LEU A 251 4.74 -5.45 9.73
CA LEU A 251 5.85 -4.57 10.08
C LEU A 251 5.35 -3.14 10.32
N ALA A 252 6.13 -2.37 11.08
CA ALA A 252 5.84 -0.97 11.35
C ALA A 252 7.10 -0.11 11.40
N LEU A 253 6.96 1.14 10.93
CA LEU A 253 8.01 2.15 10.92
C LEU A 253 7.56 3.40 11.68
N LYS A 254 8.53 4.08 12.30
CA LYS A 254 8.42 5.48 12.70
C LYS A 254 9.40 6.31 11.88
N ILE A 255 8.91 7.35 11.21
CA ILE A 255 9.72 8.34 10.50
C ILE A 255 9.68 9.62 11.31
N SER A 256 10.83 10.11 11.76
CA SER A 256 10.97 11.38 12.48
C SER A 256 11.73 12.36 11.61
N TYR A 257 11.19 13.56 11.38
CA TYR A 257 11.87 14.66 10.69
C TYR A 257 11.70 15.98 11.43
N GLY A 258 12.74 16.41 12.15
CA GLY A 258 12.66 17.57 13.03
C GLY A 258 11.64 17.36 14.15
N LYS A 259 10.56 18.16 14.16
CA LYS A 259 9.46 18.03 15.14
C LYS A 259 8.31 17.13 14.66
N PHE A 260 8.35 16.69 13.41
CA PHE A 260 7.31 15.87 12.80
C PHE A 260 7.62 14.39 13.01
N ASP A 261 6.60 13.63 13.40
CA ASP A 261 6.64 12.18 13.50
C ASP A 261 5.51 11.59 12.65
N TYR A 262 5.83 10.53 11.91
CA TYR A 262 4.88 9.73 11.14
C TYR A 262 5.06 8.25 11.47
N PHE A 263 3.94 7.56 11.68
CA PHE A 263 3.91 6.13 11.95
C PHE A 263 3.11 5.42 10.85
N THR A 264 3.64 4.31 10.35
CA THR A 264 2.92 3.41 9.44
C THR A 264 3.13 1.96 9.90
N GLY A 265 2.07 1.16 9.89
CA GLY A 265 2.10 -0.18 10.47
C GLY A 265 1.17 -1.19 9.82
N GLY A 266 0.73 -0.96 8.59
CA GLY A 266 -0.28 -1.81 7.93
C GLY A 266 -1.49 -2.06 8.84
N ASP A 267 -1.88 -3.33 8.94
CA ASP A 267 -3.07 -3.77 9.68
C ASP A 267 -2.78 -4.22 11.11
N ASN A 268 -1.78 -3.64 11.76
CA ASN A 268 -1.45 -3.99 13.15
C ASN A 268 -2.70 -3.88 14.07
N THR A 269 -3.06 -5.00 14.71
CA THR A 269 -4.32 -5.14 15.48
C THR A 269 -4.22 -4.69 16.94
N GLY A 270 -3.16 -3.95 17.32
CA GLY A 270 -2.89 -3.53 18.69
C GLY A 270 -2.10 -4.56 19.51
N LEU A 271 -2.14 -4.45 20.84
CA LEU A 271 -1.50 -5.37 21.81
C LEU A 271 -2.51 -6.07 22.73
N GLN A 272 -3.81 -5.84 22.52
CA GLN A 272 -4.91 -6.41 23.29
C GLN A 272 -6.15 -6.44 22.41
N GLY A 273 -6.98 -7.48 22.53
CA GLY A 273 -8.30 -7.55 21.88
C GLY A 273 -8.44 -8.64 20.84
N PHE A 274 -9.46 -8.52 19.98
CA PHE A 274 -9.80 -9.55 19.00
C PHE A 274 -8.68 -9.69 17.96
N GLY A 275 -8.14 -10.91 17.82
CA GLY A 275 -7.22 -11.26 16.76
C GLY A 275 -5.76 -11.46 17.17
N LEU A 276 -5.45 -11.40 18.47
CA LEU A 276 -4.11 -11.64 19.00
C LEU A 276 -4.08 -12.79 20.00
N PRO A 277 -2.97 -13.55 20.04
CA PRO A 277 -2.72 -14.47 21.13
C PRO A 277 -2.28 -13.68 22.38
N TYR A 278 -3.26 -13.35 23.21
CA TYR A 278 -3.18 -12.68 24.53
C TYR A 278 -2.84 -11.19 24.55
#